data_AF-Q1ISQ7-F1
#
_entry.id   AF-Q1ISQ7-F1
#
_cell.length_a   1.000
_cell.length_b   1.000
_cell.length_c   1.000
_cell.angle_alpha   90.00
_cell.angle_beta   90.00
_cell.angle_gamma   90.00
#
_symmetry.space_group_name_H-M   'P 1'
#
loop_
_entity.id
_entity.type
_entity.pdbx_description
1 polymer ?
#
loop_
_entity_poly.entity_id
_entity_poly.type
_entity_poly.pdbx_seq_one_letter_code
_entity_poly.pdbx_strand_id
1 'polypeptide(L)'
;MRTAYPRFLAAALFLLAVTTFAGAASTSNADSIVITFKDGHQQTFALADIVRMEFRSSGKASGTSIDLPTRSRYVGKWTVGDGQGHNYVFTLEENGQASNNVGSGNHGTWSYVAGEARISWDNGWHDIIRRVDMKYLKFAFTPGKSFDDEPSNVGDAHKNSDPI
;
A
#
# COMPACT_ATOMS: atom_id res chain seq x y z
N MET A 1 -76.68 -36.06 -24.66
CA MET A 1 -76.48 -36.63 -23.32
C MET A 1 -75.20 -36.08 -22.72
N ARG A 2 -75.32 -35.38 -21.57
CA ARG A 2 -74.39 -35.31 -20.42
C ARG A 2 -72.90 -34.90 -20.57
N THR A 3 -72.64 -33.66 -20.14
CA THR A 3 -71.70 -33.18 -19.07
C THR A 3 -70.17 -33.06 -19.25
N ALA A 4 -69.71 -31.81 -18.98
CA ALA A 4 -68.68 -31.37 -18.00
C ALA A 4 -67.19 -31.12 -18.37
N TYR A 5 -66.88 -29.82 -18.58
CA TYR A 5 -65.85 -28.93 -17.96
C TYR A 5 -64.32 -29.23 -17.96
N PRO A 6 -63.46 -28.18 -17.86
CA PRO A 6 -62.24 -28.00 -18.65
C PRO A 6 -60.94 -28.05 -17.82
N ARG A 7 -59.77 -28.01 -18.49
CA ARG A 7 -58.47 -27.73 -17.85
C ARG A 7 -57.58 -26.90 -18.78
N PHE A 8 -57.15 -25.74 -18.29
CA PHE A 8 -56.09 -24.92 -18.87
C PHE A 8 -54.73 -25.62 -18.73
N LEU A 9 -53.88 -25.55 -19.76
CA LEU A 9 -52.43 -25.61 -19.60
C LEU A 9 -51.76 -24.75 -20.68
N ALA A 10 -50.81 -23.93 -20.25
CA ALA A 10 -50.00 -23.03 -21.05
C ALA A 10 -48.93 -23.75 -21.87
N ALA A 11 -48.51 -23.17 -22.99
CA ALA A 11 -47.17 -23.39 -23.55
C ALA A 11 -46.79 -22.21 -24.45
N ALA A 12 -45.58 -21.72 -24.25
CA ALA A 12 -45.02 -20.50 -24.78
C ALA A 12 -44.09 -20.77 -25.98
N LEU A 13 -43.80 -19.68 -26.71
CA LEU A 13 -42.52 -19.28 -27.28
C LEU A 13 -41.87 -20.16 -28.37
N PHE A 14 -41.49 -19.55 -29.49
CA PHE A 14 -40.07 -19.38 -29.88
C PHE A 14 -39.98 -18.46 -31.10
N LEU A 15 -39.62 -17.19 -30.87
CA LEU A 15 -39.20 -16.26 -31.92
C LEU A 15 -37.68 -16.35 -32.03
N LEU A 16 -37.19 -16.65 -33.23
CA LEU A 16 -35.78 -16.72 -33.58
C LEU A 16 -35.22 -15.30 -33.76
N ALA A 17 -34.17 -14.94 -33.04
CA ALA A 17 -33.34 -13.79 -33.38
C ALA A 17 -31.86 -14.20 -33.26
N VAL A 18 -31.20 -14.33 -34.41
CA VAL A 18 -29.76 -14.52 -34.52
C VAL A 18 -29.11 -13.15 -34.29
N THR A 19 -28.39 -13.00 -33.18
CA THR A 19 -27.56 -11.81 -32.93
C THR A 19 -26.13 -12.07 -33.38
N THR A 20 -25.66 -11.25 -34.32
CA THR A 20 -24.26 -11.17 -34.73
C THR A 20 -23.43 -10.59 -33.60
N PHE A 21 -22.47 -11.34 -33.07
CA PHE A 21 -21.46 -10.79 -32.16
C PHE A 21 -20.41 -10.03 -32.98
N ALA A 22 -20.52 -8.70 -33.01
CA ALA A 22 -19.40 -7.84 -33.38
C ALA A 22 -18.40 -7.82 -32.22
N GLY A 23 -17.19 -8.32 -32.44
CA GLY A 23 -16.10 -8.28 -31.47
C GLY A 23 -15.69 -6.84 -31.17
N ALA A 24 -15.86 -6.42 -29.91
CA ALA A 24 -15.31 -5.16 -29.43
C ALA A 24 -13.77 -5.28 -29.34
N ALA A 25 -13.07 -4.32 -29.94
CA ALA A 25 -11.62 -4.19 -29.85
C ALA A 25 -11.20 -3.99 -28.39
N SER A 26 -10.26 -4.82 -27.93
CA SER A 26 -9.63 -4.68 -26.62
C SER A 26 -8.57 -3.58 -26.70
N THR A 27 -8.94 -2.36 -26.28
CA THR A 27 -7.96 -1.34 -25.89
C THR A 27 -7.45 -1.71 -24.50
N SER A 28 -6.14 -1.85 -24.36
CA SER A 28 -5.48 -2.30 -23.13
C SER A 28 -5.90 -1.47 -21.90
N ASN A 29 -6.43 -2.15 -20.88
CA ASN A 29 -6.84 -1.61 -19.57
C ASN A 29 -5.67 -1.11 -18.69
N ALA A 30 -4.50 -0.80 -19.26
CA ALA A 30 -3.27 -0.56 -18.51
C ALA A 30 -3.26 0.77 -17.73
N ASP A 31 -3.94 1.82 -18.23
CA ASP A 31 -3.91 3.17 -17.65
C ASP A 31 -5.29 3.61 -17.11
N SER A 32 -5.92 2.76 -16.30
CA SER A 32 -7.22 3.08 -15.70
C SER A 32 -7.29 2.71 -14.21
N ILE A 33 -8.11 3.45 -13.48
CA ILE A 33 -8.49 3.14 -12.10
C ILE A 33 -9.95 2.67 -12.09
N VAL A 34 -10.23 1.58 -11.39
CA VAL A 34 -11.60 1.07 -11.17
C VAL A 34 -12.01 1.34 -9.73
N ILE A 35 -13.10 2.06 -9.53
CA ILE A 35 -13.71 2.30 -8.22
C ILE A 35 -14.96 1.42 -8.13
N THR A 36 -15.03 0.56 -7.11
CA THR A 36 -16.25 -0.19 -6.77
C THR A 36 -16.99 0.55 -5.67
N PHE A 37 -18.25 0.89 -5.93
CA PHE A 37 -19.10 1.64 -5.02
C PHE A 37 -19.87 0.69 -4.10
N LYS A 38 -20.45 1.23 -3.02
CA LYS A 38 -21.09 0.43 -1.96
C LYS A 38 -22.33 -0.35 -2.42
N ASP A 39 -22.98 0.12 -3.46
CA ASP A 39 -24.10 -0.55 -4.14
C ASP A 39 -23.63 -1.61 -5.16
N GLY A 40 -22.32 -1.84 -5.27
CA GLY A 40 -21.72 -2.85 -6.14
C GLY A 40 -21.46 -2.39 -7.57
N HIS A 41 -21.80 -1.14 -7.95
CA HIS A 41 -21.42 -0.67 -9.28
C HIS A 41 -19.92 -0.41 -9.36
N GLN A 42 -19.35 -0.66 -10.53
CA GLN A 42 -17.95 -0.36 -10.81
C GLN A 42 -17.88 0.77 -11.82
N GLN A 43 -17.02 1.74 -11.56
CA GLN A 43 -16.71 2.80 -12.51
C GLN A 43 -15.22 2.76 -12.84
N THR A 44 -14.91 2.78 -14.13
CA THR A 44 -13.56 2.87 -14.64
C THR A 44 -13.28 4.31 -15.06
N PHE A 45 -12.12 4.84 -14.66
CA PHE A 45 -11.64 6.16 -15.05
C PHE A 45 -10.30 5.99 -15.76
N ALA A 46 -10.13 6.62 -16.92
CA ALA A 46 -8.80 6.72 -17.54
C ALA A 46 -7.94 7.67 -16.71
N LEU A 47 -6.67 7.31 -16.47
CA LEU A 47 -5.77 8.15 -15.67
C LEU A 47 -5.52 9.52 -16.32
N ALA A 48 -5.57 9.60 -17.64
CA ALA A 48 -5.42 10.85 -18.40
C ALA A 48 -6.52 11.90 -18.11
N ASP A 49 -7.69 11.47 -17.64
CA ASP A 49 -8.84 12.35 -17.38
C ASP A 49 -8.91 12.82 -15.92
N ILE A 50 -7.98 12.40 -15.06
CA ILE A 50 -7.97 12.70 -13.63
C ILE A 50 -7.02 13.86 -13.35
N VAL A 51 -7.57 15.01 -12.96
CA VAL A 51 -6.78 16.20 -12.56
C VAL A 51 -6.44 16.21 -11.07
N ARG A 52 -7.37 15.75 -10.21
CA ARG A 52 -7.19 15.76 -8.75
C ARG A 52 -8.12 14.75 -8.09
N MET A 53 -7.66 14.16 -6.99
CA MET A 53 -8.46 13.31 -6.11
C MET A 53 -8.44 13.88 -4.69
N GLU A 54 -9.62 14.06 -4.08
CA GLU A 54 -9.77 14.55 -2.72
C GLU A 54 -10.53 13.54 -1.87
N PHE A 55 -10.01 13.23 -0.70
CA PHE A 55 -10.68 12.38 0.28
C PHE A 55 -11.03 13.20 1.51
N ARG A 56 -12.32 13.38 1.78
CA ARG A 56 -12.78 13.98 3.02
C ARG A 56 -12.73 12.91 4.12
N SER A 57 -11.74 13.00 4.99
CA SER A 57 -11.66 12.14 6.17
C SER A 57 -12.67 12.64 7.22
N SER A 58 -13.89 12.11 7.19
CA SER A 58 -14.76 12.10 8.37
C SER A 58 -14.38 10.88 9.18
N GLY A 59 -13.63 11.06 10.28
CA GLY A 59 -13.10 9.98 11.11
C GLY A 59 -14.14 8.91 11.46
N LYS A 60 -14.11 7.81 10.71
CA LYS A 60 -14.67 6.46 10.95
C LYS A 60 -14.60 5.70 9.62
N ALA A 61 -13.38 5.37 9.19
CA ALA A 61 -13.17 4.45 8.08
C ALA A 61 -13.35 3.01 8.60
N SER A 62 -14.60 2.53 8.65
CA SER A 62 -14.90 1.09 8.70
C SER A 62 -15.35 0.67 7.31
N GLY A 63 -14.36 0.22 6.54
CA GLY A 63 -14.49 -0.24 5.17
C GLY A 63 -13.07 -0.31 4.66
N THR A 64 -12.60 -1.53 4.38
CA THR A 64 -11.21 -1.94 4.12
C THR A 64 -10.38 -0.83 3.49
N SER A 65 -9.83 0.06 4.33
CA SER A 65 -8.65 0.82 3.97
C SER A 65 -7.63 -0.25 3.63
N ILE A 66 -6.98 -0.15 2.48
CA ILE A 66 -5.68 -0.80 2.39
C ILE A 66 -4.91 -0.17 3.56
N ASP A 67 -4.69 -0.92 4.64
CA ASP A 67 -3.88 -0.52 5.79
C ASP A 67 -2.42 -0.53 5.30
N LEU A 68 -2.16 0.27 4.26
CA LEU A 68 -0.81 0.63 3.89
C LEU A 68 -0.36 1.48 5.07
N PRO A 69 0.63 0.99 5.84
CA PRO A 69 1.11 1.73 6.99
C PRO A 69 1.48 3.14 6.52
N THR A 70 0.81 4.17 7.03
CA THR A 70 1.07 5.55 6.60
C THR A 70 2.49 5.97 6.97
N ARG A 71 3.07 6.91 6.22
CA ARG A 71 4.38 7.50 6.51
C ARG A 71 4.55 7.88 7.99
N SER A 72 3.50 8.47 8.60
CA SER A 72 3.47 8.86 10.02
C SER A 72 3.74 7.72 11.00
N ARG A 73 3.58 6.46 10.59
CA ARG A 73 3.95 5.30 11.41
C ARG A 73 5.44 5.27 11.75
N TYR A 74 6.28 5.70 10.80
CA TYR A 74 7.73 5.71 10.94
C TYR A 74 8.28 6.98 11.60
N VAL A 75 7.49 8.06 11.67
CA VAL A 75 7.89 9.28 12.38
C VAL A 75 8.03 9.00 13.87
N GLY A 76 9.19 9.28 14.45
CA GLY A 76 9.47 9.02 15.86
C GLY A 76 10.93 8.69 16.15
N LYS A 77 11.21 8.43 17.42
CA LYS A 77 12.44 7.78 17.87
C LYS A 77 12.31 6.27 17.74
N TRP A 78 13.34 5.63 17.22
CA TRP A 78 13.45 4.20 17.01
C TRP A 78 14.73 3.72 17.64
N THR A 79 14.64 2.73 18.51
CA THR A 79 15.82 2.01 18.95
C THR A 79 16.04 0.83 18.00
N VAL A 80 17.24 0.74 17.45
CA VAL A 80 17.58 -0.19 16.38
C VAL A 80 18.87 -0.94 16.70
N GLY A 81 18.89 -2.24 16.40
CA GLY A 81 20.05 -3.10 16.64
C GLY A 81 20.96 -3.27 15.43
N ASP A 82 22.22 -3.65 15.64
CA ASP A 82 23.19 -4.01 14.59
C ASP A 82 23.27 -5.51 14.28
N GLY A 83 22.45 -6.33 14.95
CA GLY A 83 22.49 -7.79 14.86
C GLY A 83 23.59 -8.46 15.71
N GLN A 84 24.42 -7.66 16.40
CA GLN A 84 25.49 -8.12 17.29
C GLN A 84 25.22 -7.79 18.77
N GLY A 85 24.05 -7.22 19.07
CA GLY A 85 23.60 -6.91 20.43
C GLY A 85 23.80 -5.45 20.85
N HIS A 86 24.36 -4.60 19.99
CA HIS A 86 24.38 -3.17 20.23
C HIS A 86 23.12 -2.51 19.71
N ASN A 87 22.65 -1.50 20.44
CA ASN A 87 21.48 -0.71 20.09
C ASN A 87 21.85 0.77 19.91
N TYR A 88 21.17 1.40 18.97
CA TYR A 88 21.30 2.81 18.62
C TYR A 88 19.93 3.45 18.53
N VAL A 89 19.86 4.77 18.54
CA VAL A 89 18.62 5.53 18.38
C VAL A 89 18.65 6.28 17.07
N PHE A 90 17.64 6.04 16.24
CA PHE A 90 17.33 6.81 15.04
C PHE A 90 16.12 7.70 15.33
N THR A 91 16.16 8.96 14.91
CA THR A 91 15.02 9.87 14.96
C THR A 91 14.60 10.21 13.54
N LEU A 92 13.35 9.92 13.20
CA LEU A 92 12.76 10.22 11.90
C LEU A 92 11.72 11.32 12.06
N GLU A 93 12.02 12.51 11.54
CA GLU A 93 11.15 13.69 11.65
C GLU A 93 10.10 13.73 10.53
N GLU A 94 8.95 14.35 10.79
CA GLU A 94 7.87 14.50 9.81
C GLU A 94 8.32 15.29 8.56
N ASN A 95 9.32 16.16 8.64
CA ASN A 95 9.85 16.90 7.50
C ASN A 95 10.74 16.04 6.56
N GLY A 96 11.04 14.78 6.92
CA GLY A 96 11.93 13.90 6.16
C GLY A 96 13.40 13.96 6.58
N GLN A 97 13.75 14.71 7.63
CA GLN A 97 15.07 14.68 8.24
C GLN A 97 15.22 13.45 9.14
N ALA A 98 16.42 12.90 9.17
CA ALA A 98 16.80 11.80 10.03
C ALA A 98 18.03 12.18 10.85
N SER A 99 18.07 11.74 12.11
CA SER A 99 19.29 11.79 12.92
C SER A 99 19.55 10.48 13.64
N ASN A 100 20.79 10.23 14.03
CA ASN A 100 21.15 9.07 14.82
C ASN A 100 22.23 9.40 15.86
N ASN A 101 22.50 8.47 16.78
CA ASN A 101 23.57 8.57 17.77
C ASN A 101 24.77 7.65 17.48
N VAL A 102 25.04 7.34 16.21
CA VAL A 102 26.01 6.33 15.77
C VAL A 102 27.21 6.98 15.08
N GLY A 103 28.34 7.06 15.78
CA GLY A 103 29.62 7.44 15.19
C GLY A 103 29.60 8.81 14.50
N SER A 104 30.14 8.87 13.28
CA SER A 104 30.17 10.06 12.42
C SER A 104 29.13 9.94 11.30
N GLY A 105 28.40 11.02 10.99
CA GLY A 105 27.28 10.99 10.03
C GLY A 105 25.92 10.86 10.73
N ASN A 106 25.71 11.67 11.78
CA ASN A 106 24.53 11.63 12.65
C ASN A 106 23.29 12.29 12.05
N HIS A 107 23.36 12.70 10.78
CA HIS A 107 22.31 13.36 10.04
C HIS A 107 22.10 12.65 8.70
N GLY A 108 20.89 12.79 8.19
CA GLY A 108 20.49 12.19 6.94
C GLY A 108 19.06 12.58 6.60
N THR A 109 18.51 11.90 5.60
CA THR A 109 17.12 12.07 5.19
C THR A 109 16.43 10.73 5.14
N TRP A 110 15.10 10.73 5.21
CA TRP A 110 14.31 9.52 5.05
C TRP A 110 13.05 9.75 4.23
N SER A 111 12.61 8.69 3.57
CA SER A 111 11.40 8.66 2.76
C SER A 111 10.61 7.38 3.03
N TYR A 112 9.30 7.45 2.80
CA TYR A 112 8.44 6.28 2.84
C TYR A 112 8.28 5.72 1.43
N VAL A 113 8.70 4.47 1.23
CA VAL A 113 8.67 3.79 -0.08
C VAL A 113 8.15 2.39 0.14
N ALA A 114 7.07 2.03 -0.57
CA ALA A 114 6.52 0.66 -0.61
C ALA A 114 6.29 0.00 0.77
N GLY A 115 5.86 0.76 1.78
CA GLY A 115 5.59 0.21 3.12
C GLY A 115 6.74 0.38 4.12
N GLU A 116 7.89 0.91 3.71
CA GLU A 116 9.12 0.94 4.48
C GLU A 116 9.65 2.37 4.62
N ALA A 117 10.39 2.64 5.71
CA ALA A 117 11.19 3.85 5.82
C ALA A 117 12.59 3.59 5.27
N ARG A 118 12.94 4.25 4.16
CA ARG A 118 14.28 4.24 3.55
C ARG A 118 15.04 5.48 3.99
N ILE A 119 16.16 5.28 4.67
CA ILE A 119 16.97 6.31 5.33
C ILE A 119 18.34 6.37 4.63
N SER A 120 18.81 7.58 4.33
CA SER A 120 20.13 7.84 3.77
C SER A 120 20.90 8.76 4.70
N TRP A 121 22.07 8.32 5.13
CA TRP A 121 22.94 9.06 6.03
C TRP A 121 24.02 9.81 5.25
N ASP A 122 24.48 10.93 5.80
CA ASP A 122 25.48 11.79 5.13
C ASP A 122 26.84 11.10 4.95
N ASN A 123 27.13 10.06 5.72
CA ASN A 123 28.35 9.25 5.58
C ASN A 123 28.26 8.17 4.48
N GLY A 124 27.17 8.18 3.70
CA GLY A 124 26.92 7.23 2.61
C GLY A 124 26.32 5.90 3.04
N TRP A 125 26.11 5.65 4.34
CA TRP A 125 25.33 4.50 4.78
C TRP A 125 23.85 4.72 4.49
N HIS A 126 23.12 3.62 4.30
CA HIS A 126 21.67 3.65 4.16
C HIS A 126 21.04 2.59 5.07
N ASP A 127 19.83 2.85 5.58
CA ASP A 127 19.08 1.90 6.39
C ASP A 127 17.62 1.81 5.94
N ILE A 128 17.01 0.64 6.14
CA ILE A 128 15.57 0.44 6.02
C ILE A 128 15.02 0.07 7.39
N ILE A 129 13.95 0.73 7.82
CA ILE A 129 13.05 0.20 8.87
C ILE A 129 11.80 -0.35 8.17
N ARG A 130 11.60 -1.66 8.30
CA ARG A 130 10.46 -2.38 7.71
C ARG A 130 9.78 -3.24 8.76
N ARG A 131 8.45 -3.35 8.66
CA ARG A 131 7.70 -4.39 9.36
C ARG A 131 7.87 -5.75 8.66
N VAL A 132 8.33 -6.76 9.41
CA VAL A 132 8.38 -8.16 9.00
C VAL A 132 7.52 -8.96 9.99
N ASP A 133 6.43 -9.54 9.51
CA ASP A 133 5.38 -10.16 10.31
C ASP A 133 4.85 -9.23 11.43
N MET A 134 5.13 -9.57 12.68
CA MET A 134 4.68 -8.84 13.87
C MET A 134 5.72 -7.88 14.44
N LYS A 135 6.94 -7.82 13.88
CA LYS A 135 8.02 -6.98 14.40
C LYS A 135 8.58 -6.02 13.34
N TYR A 136 9.37 -5.05 13.78
CA TYR A 136 10.15 -4.22 12.87
C TYR A 136 11.61 -4.68 12.89
N LEU A 137 12.24 -4.62 11.73
CA LEU A 137 13.66 -4.88 11.54
C LEU A 137 14.31 -3.67 10.89
N LYS A 138 15.57 -3.43 11.24
CA LYS A 138 16.50 -2.54 10.56
C LYS A 138 17.34 -3.36 9.59
N PHE A 139 17.49 -2.90 8.36
CA PHE A 139 18.41 -3.45 7.36
C PHE A 139 19.41 -2.35 6.99
N ALA A 140 20.70 -2.55 7.27
CA ALA A 140 21.76 -1.58 6.92
C ALA A 140 22.46 -1.95 5.62
N PHE A 141 22.88 -0.93 4.89
CA PHE A 141 23.62 -1.03 3.64
C PHE A 141 24.87 -0.15 3.75
N THR A 142 26.03 -0.76 3.54
CA THR A 142 27.31 -0.03 3.54
C THR A 142 27.39 0.93 2.35
N PRO A 143 28.22 1.98 2.39
CA PRO A 143 28.34 2.93 1.29
C PRO A 143 28.62 2.25 -0.05
N GLY A 144 27.91 2.70 -1.08
CA GLY A 144 27.97 2.15 -2.43
C GLY A 144 26.98 1.02 -2.70
N LYS A 145 26.31 0.46 -1.69
CA LYS A 145 25.16 -0.44 -1.88
C LYS A 145 23.86 0.35 -2.04
N SER A 146 22.98 -0.17 -2.87
CA SER A 146 21.60 0.26 -3.01
C SER A 146 20.68 -0.38 -1.96
N PHE A 147 19.45 0.11 -1.87
CA PHE A 147 18.41 -0.43 -0.98
C PHE A 147 17.91 -1.82 -1.37
N ASP A 148 18.18 -2.27 -2.60
CA ASP A 148 17.70 -3.55 -3.13
C ASP A 148 18.81 -4.62 -3.14
N ASP A 149 20.03 -4.26 -2.72
CA ASP A 149 21.15 -5.19 -2.52
C ASP A 149 20.98 -6.03 -1.24
N GLU A 150 21.88 -6.99 -1.01
CA GLU A 150 21.93 -7.71 0.26
C GLU A 150 22.37 -6.76 1.41
N PRO A 151 21.64 -6.72 2.53
CA PRO A 151 21.99 -5.88 3.67
C PRO A 151 23.31 -6.32 4.30
N SER A 152 24.14 -5.35 4.68
CA SER A 152 25.39 -5.58 5.41
C SER A 152 25.17 -6.02 6.87
N ASN A 153 24.04 -5.64 7.48
CA ASN A 153 23.55 -6.23 8.73
C ASN A 153 22.04 -6.05 8.86
N VAL A 154 21.43 -6.92 9.66
CA VAL A 154 20.00 -6.88 10.01
C VAL A 154 19.87 -6.95 11.52
N GLY A 155 19.04 -6.09 12.11
CA GLY A 155 18.79 -6.08 13.54
C GLY A 155 17.33 -5.76 13.86
N ASP A 156 16.89 -6.02 15.08
CA ASP A 156 15.55 -5.65 15.50
C ASP A 156 15.41 -4.12 15.58
N ALA A 157 14.21 -3.61 15.31
CA ALA A 157 13.86 -2.21 15.46
C ALA A 157 12.60 -2.09 16.31
N HIS A 158 12.56 -1.11 17.21
CA HIS A 158 11.38 -0.82 18.02
C HIS A 158 11.14 0.68 18.10
N LYS A 159 9.88 1.05 17.96
CA LYS A 159 9.47 2.45 18.09
C LYS A 159 9.40 2.80 19.57
N ASN A 160 10.07 3.89 19.94
CA ASN A 160 10.02 4.41 21.30
C ASN A 160 8.69 5.14 21.51
N SER A 161 8.17 5.11 22.75
CA SER A 161 6.95 5.84 23.13
C SER A 161 7.20 7.33 23.36
N ASP A 162 8.46 7.73 23.54
CA ASP A 162 8.82 9.09 23.87
C ASP A 162 8.61 10.02 22.66
N PRO A 163 8.10 11.25 22.87
CA PRO A 163 8.02 12.25 21.81
C PRO A 163 9.42 12.58 21.25
N ILE A 164 9.43 13.01 19.98
CA ILE A 164 10.64 13.53 19.33
C ILE A 164 11.08 14.81 20.02
#